data_AF-A0A2V8MXI8-F1
#
_entry.id   AF-A0A2V8MXI8-F1
#
_cell.length_a   1.000
_cell.length_b   1.000
_cell.length_c   1.000
_cell.angle_alpha   90.00
_cell.angle_beta   90.00
_cell.angle_gamma   90.00
#
_symmetry.space_group_name_H-M   'P 1'
#
loop_
_entity.id
_entity.type
_entity.pdbx_description
1 polymer ?
#
loop_
_entity_poly.entity_id
_entity_poly.type
_entity_poly.pdbx_seq_one_letter_code
_entity_poly.pdbx_strand_id
1 'polypeptide(L)'
;MKRIRFLSIALAVLFFGLMTAPFWHAGASDCSRTSVGFSPLNDLGAGLYKNKQGGLYPNGSNLRPALHEIAGVQIAKNIVPLNAGGQPDQNGRVVLLSIGMSNTTQEFSTFIALANPDAARNPKLTIVDGAQGGMSADRIVDLSTTTAQQFWQTVDQRLAAAGVTPAQVQAAWVKQADAGPTLPFPDDALKLKGELATITQILKTRFPNIKIAYNSSRIYAGYATSTLNPEPFAYQSGFAVKWLIEDQIKGSTDLNYDATRGTVKAPWLAWGPYLWADGTTPRSDGLTWACSDFQSDGTHPFSPGAREKVATMLLNFFKNDSTAWRWFVNPQSRTNPIDQTDFFVRQHYSDFLSRDPDASGIAFWDSDINSCGSTQECIDVNRINVSAAFFLSIEFQQTGYLVYRMYKAAYGNLPGAPVPVKLIEFLPDAQETGQGVIVGQTGWETTLENNKQAFALDFVQRARFAAAFPTSLTPVQFVNTLFANAGMGPSPSDSAAAINEFGGATSTNDVAARARALRRVADNSILSQQEFNRAFVLMQYFGYLRRNPSDPPEPTLDYQGFDFWLNKLTSFGGNYINAEMVKAFVNSTEYRQRFGP
;
A
#
# COMPACT_ATOMS: atom_id res chain seq x y z
N MET A 1 43.36 12.67 63.24
CA MET A 1 41.97 12.21 63.40
C MET A 1 41.36 11.93 62.02
N LYS A 2 40.35 11.07 61.98
CA LYS A 2 40.04 10.09 60.93
C LYS A 2 39.57 10.65 59.56
N ARG A 3 40.00 9.96 58.49
CA ARG A 3 39.43 9.98 57.12
C ARG A 3 38.03 9.35 57.14
N ILE A 4 37.06 9.92 56.42
CA ILE A 4 35.89 9.19 55.90
C ILE A 4 35.60 9.69 54.48
N ARG A 5 35.72 8.77 53.51
CA ARG A 5 35.27 8.91 52.12
C ARG A 5 33.81 8.45 52.07
N PHE A 6 32.93 9.24 51.45
CA PHE A 6 31.58 8.77 51.10
C PHE A 6 31.63 8.07 49.74
N LEU A 7 31.35 6.76 49.76
CA LEU A 7 31.15 5.93 48.58
C LEU A 7 29.64 5.96 48.26
N SER A 8 29.26 6.48 47.09
CA SER A 8 27.89 6.39 46.59
C SER A 8 27.74 5.08 45.82
N ILE A 9 26.96 4.15 46.34
CA ILE A 9 26.62 2.88 45.68
C ILE A 9 25.32 3.10 44.90
N ALA A 10 25.40 3.13 43.57
CA ALA A 10 24.26 3.02 42.68
C ALA A 10 23.82 1.54 42.65
N LEU A 11 22.62 1.25 43.16
CA LEU A 11 22.04 -0.08 43.14
C LEU A 11 21.25 -0.26 41.83
N ALA A 12 21.88 -0.87 40.83
CA ALA A 12 21.19 -1.38 39.64
C ALA A 12 20.47 -2.69 40.01
N VAL A 13 19.15 -2.66 40.12
CA VAL A 13 18.34 -3.87 40.35
C VAL A 13 18.13 -4.59 39.01
N LEU A 14 19.00 -5.56 38.73
CA LEU A 14 18.80 -6.57 37.69
C LEU A 14 17.88 -7.66 38.26
N PHE A 15 16.59 -7.63 37.91
CA PHE A 15 15.69 -8.76 38.13
C PHE A 15 15.95 -9.83 37.05
N PHE A 16 16.87 -10.75 37.32
CA PHE A 16 16.91 -12.04 36.62
C PHE A 16 15.90 -12.98 37.29
N GLY A 17 14.67 -13.02 36.76
CA GLY A 17 13.74 -14.09 37.06
C GLY A 17 14.23 -15.38 36.44
N LEU A 18 14.96 -16.20 37.21
CA LEU A 18 15.27 -17.59 36.87
C LEU A 18 14.00 -18.43 37.01
N MET A 19 13.16 -18.44 35.98
CA MET A 19 12.25 -19.55 35.75
C MET A 19 13.03 -20.64 35.01
N THR A 20 13.29 -21.76 35.68
CA THR A 20 13.78 -22.98 35.05
C THR A 20 12.68 -23.54 34.15
N ALA A 21 12.60 -23.05 32.93
CA ALA A 21 11.89 -23.74 31.86
C ALA A 21 12.60 -25.10 31.62
N PRO A 22 11.87 -26.19 31.36
CA PRO A 22 12.50 -27.42 30.93
C PRO A 22 13.33 -27.11 29.67
N PHE A 23 14.63 -27.42 29.72
CA PHE A 23 15.52 -27.32 28.57
C PHE A 23 15.09 -28.36 27.53
N TRP A 24 14.14 -27.99 26.67
CA TRP A 24 13.97 -28.65 25.39
C TRP A 24 15.27 -28.40 24.62
N HIS A 25 16.12 -29.42 24.54
CA HIS A 25 17.32 -29.38 23.72
C HIS A 25 16.87 -29.28 22.26
N ALA A 26 16.75 -28.06 21.73
CA ALA A 26 16.62 -27.86 20.30
C ALA A 26 17.86 -28.49 19.64
N GLY A 27 17.66 -29.38 18.68
CA GLY A 27 18.76 -29.93 17.87
C GLY A 27 19.47 -28.81 17.11
N ALA A 28 20.73 -29.03 16.75
CA ALA A 28 21.46 -28.06 15.91
C ALA A 28 20.69 -27.76 14.61
N SER A 29 20.74 -26.51 14.14
CA SER A 29 20.09 -26.06 12.90
C SER A 29 20.35 -27.02 11.74
N ASP A 30 19.33 -27.32 10.95
CA ASP A 30 19.48 -28.14 9.75
C ASP A 30 19.94 -27.29 8.56
N CYS A 31 21.23 -26.94 8.55
CA CYS A 31 21.81 -26.09 7.50
C CYS A 31 21.78 -26.70 6.09
N SER A 32 21.34 -27.95 5.92
CA SER A 32 21.15 -28.56 4.59
C SER A 32 19.90 -28.03 3.87
N ARG A 33 18.92 -27.51 4.63
CA ARG A 33 17.66 -26.98 4.10
C ARG A 33 17.78 -25.52 3.69
N THR A 34 18.54 -25.28 2.63
CA THR A 34 18.78 -23.94 2.09
C THR A 34 17.63 -23.35 1.28
N SER A 35 16.59 -24.14 0.98
CA SER A 35 15.37 -23.73 0.30
C SER A 35 14.24 -24.73 0.62
N VAL A 36 12.99 -24.25 0.61
CA VAL A 36 11.76 -25.07 0.63
C VAL A 36 10.98 -25.00 -0.68
N GLY A 37 11.46 -24.25 -1.67
CA GLY A 37 10.91 -24.18 -3.02
C GLY A 37 9.62 -23.36 -3.15
N PHE A 38 9.31 -22.50 -2.17
CA PHE A 38 8.15 -21.61 -2.26
C PHE A 38 8.56 -20.25 -2.82
N SER A 39 7.75 -19.69 -3.71
CA SER A 39 7.93 -18.31 -4.17
C SER A 39 7.47 -17.32 -3.08
N PRO A 40 8.27 -16.31 -2.71
CA PRO A 40 7.86 -15.24 -1.81
C PRO A 40 6.55 -14.59 -2.28
N LEU A 41 5.67 -14.14 -1.36
CA LEU A 41 4.36 -13.59 -1.73
C LEU A 41 4.45 -12.46 -2.77
N ASN A 42 5.41 -11.56 -2.61
CA ASN A 42 5.61 -10.45 -3.53
C ASN A 42 6.07 -10.91 -4.93
N ASP A 43 6.85 -11.99 -5.01
CA ASP A 43 7.31 -12.57 -6.28
C ASP A 43 6.23 -13.46 -6.90
N LEU A 44 5.40 -14.09 -6.06
CA LEU A 44 4.26 -14.90 -6.49
C LEU A 44 3.20 -14.02 -7.18
N GLY A 45 3.00 -12.79 -6.71
CA GLY A 45 2.09 -11.81 -7.31
C GLY A 45 0.69 -12.38 -7.55
N ALA A 46 0.21 -12.34 -8.80
CA ALA A 46 -1.09 -12.91 -9.17
C ALA A 46 -1.11 -14.46 -9.21
N GLY A 47 0.04 -15.12 -9.08
CA GLY A 47 0.17 -16.57 -8.99
C GLY A 47 -0.42 -17.17 -7.71
N LEU A 48 -0.46 -18.50 -7.64
CA LEU A 48 -1.17 -19.23 -6.58
C LEU A 48 -0.24 -20.13 -5.76
N TYR A 49 -0.41 -20.11 -4.44
CA TYR A 49 0.08 -21.14 -3.52
C TYR A 49 -1.13 -21.90 -2.96
N LYS A 50 -1.25 -23.19 -3.28
CA LYS A 50 -2.39 -24.03 -2.86
C LYS A 50 -3.75 -23.35 -3.10
N ASN A 51 -3.94 -22.83 -4.31
CA ASN A 51 -5.14 -22.09 -4.75
C ASN A 51 -5.39 -20.75 -4.03
N LYS A 52 -4.40 -20.20 -3.33
CA LYS A 52 -4.47 -18.86 -2.70
C LYS A 52 -3.52 -17.91 -3.41
N GLN A 53 -4.03 -16.75 -3.81
CA GLN A 53 -3.28 -15.75 -4.55
C GLN A 53 -2.17 -15.11 -3.69
N GLY A 54 -0.99 -14.91 -4.30
CA GLY A 54 0.10 -14.14 -3.72
C GLY A 54 -0.14 -12.63 -3.75
N GLY A 55 0.96 -11.87 -3.81
CA GLY A 55 0.98 -10.43 -3.65
C GLY A 55 0.81 -10.00 -2.19
N LEU A 56 1.28 -8.81 -1.85
CA LEU A 56 1.10 -8.25 -0.51
C LEU A 56 -0.32 -7.70 -0.30
N TYR A 57 -0.96 -7.22 -1.35
CA TYR A 57 -2.28 -6.58 -1.33
C TYR A 57 -3.27 -7.34 -2.23
N PRO A 58 -4.58 -6.99 -2.24
CA PRO A 58 -5.55 -7.62 -3.14
C PRO A 58 -5.07 -7.69 -4.59
N ASN A 59 -5.63 -8.62 -5.35
CA ASN A 59 -5.42 -8.75 -6.80
C ASN A 59 -3.98 -9.14 -7.20
N GLY A 60 -3.20 -9.70 -6.27
CA GLY A 60 -1.81 -10.09 -6.51
C GLY A 60 -0.84 -8.92 -6.57
N SER A 61 -1.26 -7.73 -6.14
CA SER A 61 -0.43 -6.52 -6.17
C SER A 61 0.54 -6.45 -4.99
N ASN A 62 1.69 -5.82 -5.19
CA ASN A 62 2.60 -5.40 -4.13
C ASN A 62 2.43 -3.93 -3.76
N LEU A 63 1.71 -3.18 -4.58
CA LEU A 63 1.33 -1.81 -4.30
C LEU A 63 0.10 -1.76 -3.41
N ARG A 64 0.16 -0.89 -2.41
CA ARG A 64 -0.97 -0.57 -1.55
C ARG A 64 -2.11 0.00 -2.41
N PRO A 65 -3.36 -0.48 -2.27
CA PRO A 65 -4.48 0.06 -3.05
C PRO A 65 -4.60 1.57 -2.84
N ALA A 66 -4.83 2.30 -3.92
CA ALA A 66 -4.65 3.76 -3.92
C ALA A 66 -5.54 4.50 -2.91
N LEU A 67 -6.76 4.01 -2.64
CA LEU A 67 -7.64 4.59 -1.62
C LEU A 67 -7.10 4.36 -0.21
N HIS A 68 -6.55 3.18 0.04
CA HIS A 68 -5.94 2.84 1.31
C HIS A 68 -4.64 3.63 1.52
N GLU A 69 -3.85 3.81 0.45
CA GLU A 69 -2.67 4.69 0.41
C GLU A 69 -3.00 6.13 0.76
N ILE A 70 -4.01 6.72 0.11
CA ILE A 70 -4.46 8.09 0.40
C ILE A 70 -4.87 8.22 1.86
N ALA A 71 -5.68 7.28 2.37
CA ALA A 71 -6.09 7.28 3.78
C ALA A 71 -4.89 7.20 4.73
N GLY A 72 -3.96 6.27 4.49
CA GLY A 72 -2.75 6.11 5.30
C GLY A 72 -1.87 7.35 5.30
N VAL A 73 -1.69 8.01 4.15
CA VAL A 73 -0.90 9.25 4.04
C VAL A 73 -1.55 10.38 4.82
N GLN A 74 -2.89 10.52 4.75
CA GLN A 74 -3.60 11.52 5.53
C GLN A 74 -3.54 11.24 7.05
N ILE A 75 -3.62 9.98 7.45
CA ILE A 75 -3.43 9.58 8.84
C ILE A 75 -2.01 9.90 9.31
N ALA A 76 -1.00 9.61 8.49
CA ALA A 76 0.41 9.88 8.79
C ALA A 76 0.72 11.37 8.97
N LYS A 77 0.09 12.25 8.16
CA LYS A 77 0.19 13.71 8.33
C LYS A 77 -0.33 14.18 9.69
N ASN A 78 -1.23 13.43 10.32
CA ASN A 78 -1.82 13.73 11.60
C ASN A 78 -1.13 13.04 12.79
N ILE A 79 0.01 12.36 12.58
CA ILE A 79 0.86 11.87 13.67
C ILE A 79 1.74 13.03 14.11
N VAL A 80 1.49 13.52 15.33
CA VAL A 80 2.15 14.71 15.89
C VAL A 80 2.64 14.42 17.30
N PRO A 81 3.63 15.13 17.85
CA PRO A 81 4.07 14.90 19.21
C PRO A 81 2.92 15.14 20.21
N LEU A 82 2.73 14.21 21.14
CA LEU A 82 1.69 14.25 22.17
C LEU A 82 2.31 14.38 23.56
N ASN A 83 1.68 15.13 24.46
CA ASN A 83 2.03 15.12 25.88
C ASN A 83 1.59 13.81 26.57
N ALA A 84 1.93 13.64 27.85
CA ALA A 84 1.59 12.44 28.61
C ALA A 84 0.07 12.16 28.74
N GLY A 85 -0.77 13.18 28.56
CA GLY A 85 -2.24 13.03 28.51
C GLY A 85 -2.79 12.70 27.11
N GLY A 86 -1.93 12.54 26.11
CA GLY A 86 -2.32 12.22 24.74
C GLY A 86 -2.83 13.41 23.92
N GLN A 87 -2.59 14.64 24.36
CA GLN A 87 -2.98 15.84 23.61
C GLN A 87 -1.80 16.38 22.79
N PRO A 88 -2.03 16.97 21.59
CA PRO A 88 -0.97 17.59 20.80
C PRO A 88 -0.16 18.62 21.60
N ASP A 89 1.17 18.49 21.57
CA ASP A 89 2.10 19.35 22.30
C ASP A 89 3.43 19.39 21.57
N GLN A 90 3.95 20.58 21.27
CA GLN A 90 5.25 20.75 20.59
C GLN A 90 6.42 20.15 21.39
N ASN A 91 6.29 20.04 22.72
CA ASN A 91 7.26 19.40 23.61
C ASN A 91 6.97 17.91 23.86
N GLY A 92 5.90 17.39 23.28
CA GLY A 92 5.48 16.00 23.40
C GLY A 92 6.37 15.00 22.66
N ARG A 93 5.86 13.76 22.55
CA ARG A 93 6.53 12.63 21.92
C ARG A 93 5.61 11.94 20.91
N VAL A 94 6.20 11.44 19.83
CA VAL A 94 5.58 10.43 18.97
C VAL A 94 6.13 9.08 19.41
N VAL A 95 5.28 8.10 19.70
CA VAL A 95 5.74 6.78 20.15
C VAL A 95 5.44 5.71 19.11
N LEU A 96 6.49 4.99 18.70
CA LEU A 96 6.45 3.77 17.91
C LEU A 96 6.71 2.56 18.83
N LEU A 97 5.78 1.61 18.84
CA LEU A 97 5.80 0.44 19.73
C LEU A 97 5.92 -0.87 18.93
N SER A 98 6.78 -1.81 19.33
CA SER A 98 6.69 -3.19 18.80
C SER A 98 5.72 -4.05 19.61
N ILE A 99 5.02 -4.97 18.94
CA ILE A 99 4.25 -6.04 19.57
C ILE A 99 4.63 -7.36 18.90
N GLY A 100 5.03 -8.34 19.71
CA GLY A 100 5.41 -9.65 19.18
C GLY A 100 6.11 -10.57 20.16
N MET A 101 6.61 -11.66 19.59
CA MET A 101 7.31 -12.76 20.27
C MET A 101 8.85 -12.55 20.32
N SER A 102 9.61 -13.62 20.62
CA SER A 102 11.08 -13.61 20.74
C SER A 102 11.82 -13.07 19.52
N ASN A 103 11.47 -13.51 18.31
CA ASN A 103 12.07 -12.98 17.07
C ASN A 103 11.87 -11.47 16.97
N THR A 104 10.65 -11.00 17.27
CA THR A 104 10.28 -9.59 17.20
C THR A 104 11.11 -8.73 18.14
N THR A 105 11.24 -9.08 19.42
CA THR A 105 12.10 -8.31 20.37
C THR A 105 13.58 -8.36 19.99
N GLN A 106 14.06 -9.50 19.48
CA GLN A 106 15.45 -9.65 19.04
C GLN A 106 15.78 -8.75 17.84
N GLU A 107 14.91 -8.71 16.84
CA GLU A 107 15.08 -7.86 15.65
C GLU A 107 14.82 -6.38 15.97
N PHE A 108 13.79 -6.09 16.77
CA PHE A 108 13.41 -4.71 17.08
C PHE A 108 14.41 -4.03 18.00
N SER A 109 15.04 -4.75 18.93
CA SER A 109 16.13 -4.20 19.74
C SER A 109 17.35 -3.82 18.90
N THR A 110 17.71 -4.62 17.89
CA THR A 110 18.73 -4.25 16.89
C THR A 110 18.28 -3.04 16.07
N PHE A 111 17.01 -2.98 15.65
CA PHE A 111 16.44 -1.79 14.99
C PHE A 111 16.53 -0.54 15.85
N ILE A 112 16.21 -0.60 17.14
CA ILE A 112 16.35 0.53 18.07
C ILE A 112 17.81 1.00 18.13
N ALA A 113 18.76 0.07 18.16
CA ALA A 113 20.19 0.38 18.18
C ALA A 113 20.67 1.06 16.87
N LEU A 114 20.06 0.74 15.72
CA LEU A 114 20.34 1.42 14.45
C LEU A 114 19.61 2.76 14.32
N ALA A 115 18.34 2.83 14.71
CA ALA A 115 17.48 3.98 14.49
C ALA A 115 17.78 5.13 15.45
N ASN A 116 18.06 4.86 16.73
CA ASN A 116 18.30 5.91 17.71
C ASN A 116 19.46 6.87 17.36
N PRO A 117 20.63 6.39 16.88
CA PRO A 117 21.72 7.26 16.46
C PRO A 117 21.59 7.79 15.02
N ASP A 118 20.59 7.37 14.23
CA ASP A 118 20.39 7.88 12.86
C ASP A 118 20.07 9.38 12.89
N ALA A 119 20.91 10.19 12.24
CA ALA A 119 20.78 11.65 12.22
C ALA A 119 19.49 12.14 11.56
N ALA A 120 18.89 11.33 10.69
CA ALA A 120 17.62 11.66 10.05
C ALA A 120 16.42 11.35 10.94
N ARG A 121 16.57 10.69 12.09
CA ARG A 121 15.45 10.37 12.99
C ARG A 121 14.82 11.65 13.55
N ASN A 122 13.49 11.69 13.61
CA ASN A 122 12.75 12.74 14.27
C ASN A 122 13.13 12.79 15.77
N PRO A 123 13.65 13.91 16.30
CA PRO A 123 14.07 14.02 17.70
C PRO A 123 12.92 13.88 18.71
N LYS A 124 11.67 14.03 18.27
CA LYS A 124 10.46 13.81 19.08
C LYS A 124 10.00 12.34 19.09
N LEU A 125 10.59 11.48 18.27
CA LEU A 125 10.28 10.06 18.22
C LEU A 125 10.89 9.32 19.43
N THR A 126 10.06 8.51 20.08
CA THR A 126 10.50 7.50 21.06
C THR A 126 10.12 6.13 20.51
N ILE A 127 11.10 5.23 20.41
CA ILE A 127 10.90 3.87 19.92
C ILE A 127 10.97 2.94 21.12
N VAL A 128 9.94 2.12 21.32
CA VAL A 128 9.79 1.24 22.49
C VAL A 128 9.60 -0.19 22.03
N ASP A 129 10.42 -1.11 22.55
CA ASP A 129 10.25 -2.53 22.31
C ASP A 129 9.21 -3.11 23.28
N GLY A 130 8.00 -3.41 22.82
CA GLY A 130 6.97 -4.08 23.63
C GLY A 130 6.98 -5.62 23.46
N ALA A 131 7.70 -6.14 22.47
CA ALA A 131 7.76 -7.56 22.18
C ALA A 131 8.51 -8.35 23.26
N GLN A 132 8.12 -9.61 23.46
CA GLN A 132 8.61 -10.45 24.57
C GLN A 132 8.84 -11.88 24.12
N GLY A 133 9.91 -12.50 24.65
CA GLY A 133 10.20 -13.91 24.37
C GLY A 133 9.08 -14.85 24.84
N GLY A 134 8.74 -15.85 24.03
CA GLY A 134 7.74 -16.86 24.38
C GLY A 134 6.27 -16.38 24.36
N MET A 135 6.00 -15.17 23.84
CA MET A 135 4.67 -14.56 23.79
C MET A 135 4.14 -14.54 22.35
N SER A 136 3.78 -15.72 21.83
CA SER A 136 3.13 -15.93 20.53
C SER A 136 1.73 -15.30 20.45
N ALA A 137 1.13 -15.27 19.26
CA ALA A 137 -0.16 -14.62 19.01
C ALA A 137 -1.26 -15.17 19.93
N ASP A 138 -1.44 -16.49 19.97
CA ASP A 138 -2.37 -17.21 20.83
C ASP A 138 -2.26 -16.85 22.32
N ARG A 139 -1.07 -16.46 22.80
CA ARG A 139 -0.80 -16.17 24.22
C ARG A 139 -1.15 -14.77 24.67
N ILE A 140 -1.31 -13.82 23.73
CA ILE A 140 -1.48 -12.40 24.07
C ILE A 140 -2.87 -11.84 23.75
N VAL A 141 -3.72 -12.64 23.10
CA VAL A 141 -5.06 -12.24 22.64
C VAL A 141 -6.14 -12.34 23.72
N ASP A 142 -6.05 -13.31 24.63
CA ASP A 142 -7.06 -13.49 25.68
C ASP A 142 -6.64 -12.78 26.97
N LEU A 143 -7.13 -11.54 27.12
CA LEU A 143 -6.87 -10.68 28.28
C LEU A 143 -7.41 -11.22 29.62
N SER A 144 -8.21 -12.29 29.60
CA SER A 144 -8.63 -12.98 30.83
C SER A 144 -7.53 -13.88 31.40
N THR A 145 -6.53 -14.25 30.59
CA THR A 145 -5.42 -15.12 31.01
C THR A 145 -4.31 -14.34 31.71
N THR A 146 -3.68 -14.97 32.71
CA THR A 146 -2.51 -14.40 33.40
C THR A 146 -1.36 -14.11 32.44
N THR A 147 -1.14 -14.97 31.44
CA THR A 147 -0.06 -14.81 30.45
C THR A 147 -0.24 -13.55 29.63
N ALA A 148 -1.43 -13.31 29.08
CA ALA A 148 -1.70 -12.09 28.31
C ALA A 148 -1.60 -10.84 29.21
N GLN A 149 -2.13 -10.90 30.42
CA GLN A 149 -2.02 -9.79 31.39
C GLN A 149 -0.57 -9.44 31.69
N GLN A 150 0.29 -10.44 31.91
CA GLN A 150 1.73 -10.25 32.13
C GLN A 150 2.42 -9.63 30.91
N PHE A 151 2.09 -10.10 29.70
CA PHE A 151 2.61 -9.50 28.47
C PHE A 151 2.27 -8.01 28.40
N TRP A 152 0.99 -7.66 28.53
CA TRP A 152 0.55 -6.28 28.41
C TRP A 152 1.00 -5.38 29.57
N GLN A 153 1.15 -5.92 30.78
CA GLN A 153 1.74 -5.20 31.91
C GLN A 153 3.22 -4.89 31.65
N THR A 154 3.96 -5.81 31.04
CA THR A 154 5.37 -5.57 30.67
C THR A 154 5.49 -4.49 29.59
N VAL A 155 4.54 -4.44 28.65
CA VAL A 155 4.45 -3.33 27.67
C VAL A 155 4.30 -1.99 28.40
N ASP A 156 3.39 -1.89 29.37
CA ASP A 156 3.18 -0.67 30.15
C ASP A 156 4.44 -0.26 30.94
N GLN A 157 5.13 -1.23 31.54
CA GLN A 157 6.38 -0.99 32.26
C GLN A 157 7.48 -0.46 31.33
N ARG A 158 7.60 -0.99 30.11
CA ARG A 158 8.60 -0.53 29.13
C ARG A 158 8.29 0.85 28.57
N LEU A 159 7.00 1.18 28.38
CA LEU A 159 6.59 2.55 28.04
C LEU A 159 6.97 3.53 29.17
N ALA A 160 6.67 3.19 30.42
CA ALA A 160 7.02 4.01 31.58
C ALA A 160 8.54 4.18 31.74
N ALA A 161 9.32 3.11 31.54
CA ALA A 161 10.78 3.16 31.57
C ALA A 161 11.38 4.05 30.46
N ALA A 162 10.71 4.17 29.32
CA ALA A 162 11.06 5.09 28.25
C ALA A 162 10.54 6.53 28.47
N GLY A 163 9.89 6.80 29.61
CA GLY A 163 9.36 8.13 29.96
C GLY A 163 8.14 8.54 29.14
N VAL A 164 7.38 7.58 28.60
CA VAL A 164 6.19 7.81 27.78
C VAL A 164 4.98 7.03 28.30
N THR A 165 3.80 7.38 27.81
CA THR A 165 2.52 6.79 28.25
C THR A 165 1.81 6.05 27.12
N PRO A 166 0.86 5.14 27.43
CA PRO A 166 -0.02 4.55 26.43
C PRO A 166 -0.75 5.59 25.56
N ALA A 167 -1.09 6.76 26.12
CA ALA A 167 -1.76 7.84 25.41
C ALA A 167 -0.88 8.50 24.32
N GLN A 168 0.44 8.30 24.33
CA GLN A 168 1.38 8.84 23.33
C GLN A 168 1.69 7.87 22.19
N VAL A 169 1.27 6.60 22.30
CA VAL A 169 1.44 5.58 21.26
C VAL A 169 0.57 5.91 20.07
N GLN A 170 1.21 6.12 18.92
CA GLN A 170 0.55 6.51 17.66
C GLN A 170 0.81 5.51 16.53
N ALA A 171 1.91 4.78 16.58
CA ALA A 171 2.26 3.76 15.60
C ALA A 171 2.73 2.46 16.27
N ALA A 172 2.47 1.33 15.62
CA ALA A 172 3.00 0.04 16.04
C ALA A 172 3.65 -0.75 14.90
N TRP A 173 4.65 -1.57 15.22
CA TRP A 173 5.13 -2.66 14.37
C TRP A 173 4.75 -4.00 15.00
N VAL A 174 4.00 -4.81 14.27
CA VAL A 174 3.46 -6.09 14.73
C VAL A 174 4.10 -7.21 13.92
N LYS A 175 4.74 -8.15 14.62
CA LYS A 175 5.25 -9.39 14.04
C LYS A 175 4.94 -10.52 15.00
N GLN A 176 4.09 -11.45 14.58
CA GLN A 176 3.64 -12.55 15.40
C GLN A 176 3.55 -13.86 14.61
N ALA A 177 3.56 -14.96 15.35
CA ALA A 177 3.24 -16.30 14.86
C ALA A 177 2.74 -17.15 16.03
N ASP A 178 2.24 -18.34 15.70
CA ASP A 178 1.88 -19.36 16.66
C ASP A 178 3.01 -20.36 16.88
N ALA A 179 3.21 -20.75 18.14
CA ALA A 179 4.10 -21.83 18.51
C ALA A 179 3.40 -23.19 18.41
N GLY A 180 4.11 -24.20 17.92
CA GLY A 180 3.57 -25.56 17.73
C GLY A 180 2.36 -25.66 16.80
N PRO A 181 2.30 -24.96 15.64
CA PRO A 181 1.17 -25.06 14.74
C PRO A 181 1.03 -26.48 14.16
N THR A 182 -0.20 -26.98 14.07
CA THR A 182 -0.51 -28.34 13.58
C THR A 182 -1.61 -28.36 12.51
N LEU A 183 -2.34 -27.25 12.34
CA LEU A 183 -3.45 -27.17 11.38
C LEU A 183 -2.91 -27.15 9.94
N PRO A 184 -3.63 -27.76 8.99
CA PRO A 184 -3.26 -27.68 7.58
C PRO A 184 -3.54 -26.29 7.02
N PHE A 185 -2.78 -25.88 6.01
CA PHE A 185 -3.12 -24.66 5.25
C PHE A 185 -4.48 -24.80 4.54
N PRO A 186 -5.37 -23.80 4.61
CA PRO A 186 -5.14 -22.44 5.13
C PRO A 186 -5.51 -22.21 6.60
N ASP A 187 -5.90 -23.24 7.35
CA ASP A 187 -6.52 -23.10 8.67
C ASP A 187 -5.55 -22.55 9.72
N ASP A 188 -4.25 -22.88 9.65
CA ASP A 188 -3.21 -22.30 10.51
C ASP A 188 -3.05 -20.78 10.26
N ALA A 189 -3.00 -20.37 9.00
CA ALA A 189 -2.87 -18.96 8.62
C ALA A 189 -4.16 -18.18 8.93
N LEU A 190 -5.33 -18.80 8.80
CA LEU A 190 -6.61 -18.21 9.20
C LEU A 190 -6.72 -18.06 10.72
N LYS A 191 -6.23 -19.02 11.50
CA LYS A 191 -6.12 -18.90 12.97
C LYS A 191 -5.27 -17.69 13.34
N LEU A 192 -4.04 -17.61 12.80
CA LEU A 192 -3.13 -16.50 13.06
C LEU A 192 -3.73 -15.15 12.62
N LYS A 193 -4.43 -15.10 11.48
CA LYS A 193 -5.15 -13.89 11.02
C LYS A 193 -6.18 -13.42 12.06
N GLY A 194 -6.98 -14.33 12.62
CA GLY A 194 -7.97 -14.00 13.66
C GLY A 194 -7.34 -13.46 14.95
N GLU A 195 -6.21 -14.03 15.34
CA GLU A 195 -5.44 -13.55 16.49
C GLU A 195 -4.83 -12.18 16.22
N LEU A 196 -4.27 -11.93 15.03
CA LEU A 196 -3.78 -10.61 14.62
C LEU A 196 -4.89 -9.54 14.59
N ALA A 197 -6.11 -9.92 14.17
CA ALA A 197 -7.28 -9.04 14.24
C ALA A 197 -7.61 -8.67 15.69
N THR A 198 -7.56 -9.65 16.61
CA THR A 198 -7.77 -9.42 18.04
C THR A 198 -6.67 -8.54 18.64
N ILE A 199 -5.39 -8.78 18.31
CA ILE A 199 -4.26 -7.94 18.73
C ILE A 199 -4.47 -6.49 18.27
N THR A 200 -4.93 -6.30 17.04
CA THR A 200 -5.21 -4.97 16.47
C THR A 200 -6.31 -4.23 17.26
N GLN A 201 -7.34 -4.94 17.72
CA GLN A 201 -8.40 -4.37 18.56
C GLN A 201 -7.90 -4.04 19.97
N ILE A 202 -7.05 -4.90 20.54
CA ILE A 202 -6.39 -4.64 21.82
C ILE A 202 -5.50 -3.39 21.70
N LEU A 203 -4.73 -3.25 20.61
CA LEU A 203 -3.94 -2.05 20.34
C LEU A 203 -4.82 -0.79 20.39
N LYS A 204 -5.97 -0.79 19.69
CA LYS A 204 -6.87 0.38 19.67
C LYS A 204 -7.46 0.68 21.05
N THR A 205 -7.79 -0.35 21.82
CA THR A 205 -8.36 -0.21 23.17
C THR A 205 -7.35 0.32 24.17
N ARG A 206 -6.11 -0.17 24.13
CA ARG A 206 -5.05 0.19 25.09
C ARG A 206 -4.37 1.51 24.75
N PHE A 207 -4.28 1.85 23.47
CA PHE A 207 -3.57 3.03 22.97
C PHE A 207 -4.57 3.94 22.24
N PRO A 208 -5.25 4.85 22.95
CA PRO A 208 -6.38 5.61 22.39
C PRO A 208 -6.00 6.44 21.15
N ASN A 209 -4.75 6.92 21.11
CA ASN A 209 -4.20 7.71 20.01
C ASN A 209 -3.47 6.88 18.95
N ILE A 210 -3.51 5.53 18.99
CA ILE A 210 -2.91 4.73 17.93
C ILE A 210 -3.65 4.97 16.62
N LYS A 211 -2.86 5.20 15.56
CA LYS A 211 -3.33 5.55 14.22
C LYS A 211 -2.95 4.51 13.20
N ILE A 212 -1.73 3.96 13.28
CA ILE A 212 -1.18 3.03 12.28
C ILE A 212 -0.59 1.79 12.96
N ALA A 213 -0.82 0.61 12.39
CA ALA A 213 -0.06 -0.59 12.71
C ALA A 213 0.49 -1.26 11.45
N TYR A 214 1.81 -1.43 11.40
CA TYR A 214 2.53 -2.10 10.32
C TYR A 214 2.78 -3.56 10.68
N ASN A 215 2.40 -4.47 9.80
CA ASN A 215 2.47 -5.91 10.05
C ASN A 215 3.55 -6.55 9.18
N SER A 216 4.33 -7.47 9.75
CA SER A 216 5.37 -8.23 9.05
C SER A 216 5.20 -9.73 9.28
N SER A 217 5.57 -10.53 8.28
CA SER A 217 5.62 -11.99 8.37
C SER A 217 6.79 -12.47 9.23
N ARG A 218 6.86 -13.78 9.47
CA ARG A 218 8.11 -14.44 9.87
C ARG A 218 9.21 -14.24 8.81
N ILE A 219 10.46 -14.36 9.25
CA ILE A 219 11.60 -14.65 8.35
C ILE A 219 11.60 -16.15 8.00
N TYR A 220 12.49 -16.57 7.11
CA TYR A 220 12.66 -17.98 6.75
C TYR A 220 12.86 -18.87 7.98
N ALA A 221 12.26 -20.06 8.00
CA ALA A 221 12.41 -21.02 9.10
C ALA A 221 12.79 -22.43 8.63
N GLY A 222 13.36 -22.57 7.42
CA GLY A 222 13.71 -23.89 6.87
C GLY A 222 14.83 -24.59 7.63
N TYR A 223 15.67 -23.84 8.35
CA TYR A 223 16.73 -24.36 9.21
C TYR A 223 16.25 -24.79 10.60
N ALA A 224 15.00 -24.47 10.95
CA ALA A 224 14.47 -24.70 12.30
C ALA A 224 14.31 -26.19 12.60
N THR A 225 14.85 -26.60 13.74
CA THR A 225 14.65 -27.94 14.33
C THR A 225 13.65 -27.93 15.48
N SER A 226 13.24 -26.73 15.91
CA SER A 226 12.26 -26.52 16.96
C SER A 226 10.83 -26.54 16.43
N THR A 227 9.86 -26.73 17.32
CA THR A 227 8.42 -26.62 17.02
C THR A 227 7.89 -25.20 17.13
N LEU A 228 8.75 -24.18 17.32
CA LEU A 228 8.31 -22.82 17.66
C LEU A 228 7.60 -22.08 16.52
N ASN A 229 7.83 -22.43 15.25
CA ASN A 229 7.05 -22.11 14.03
C ASN A 229 7.95 -22.43 12.80
N PRO A 230 8.15 -23.73 12.45
CA PRO A 230 8.99 -24.12 11.32
C PRO A 230 8.28 -23.92 9.98
N GLU A 231 8.96 -24.16 8.85
CA GLU A 231 8.28 -24.22 7.55
C GLU A 231 7.29 -25.41 7.47
N PRO A 232 6.13 -25.26 6.80
CA PRO A 232 5.71 -24.14 5.95
C PRO A 232 5.00 -23.00 6.70
N PHE A 233 4.85 -23.08 8.02
CA PHE A 233 4.06 -22.12 8.81
C PHE A 233 4.67 -20.71 8.82
N ALA A 234 6.01 -20.62 8.81
CA ALA A 234 6.70 -19.35 8.71
C ALA A 234 6.38 -18.63 7.38
N TYR A 235 6.45 -19.33 6.25
CA TYR A 235 5.97 -18.81 4.96
C TYR A 235 4.48 -18.45 5.01
N GLN A 236 3.64 -19.33 5.55
CA GLN A 236 2.18 -19.16 5.59
C GLN A 236 1.71 -18.00 6.49
N SER A 237 2.54 -17.58 7.46
CA SER A 237 2.30 -16.34 8.23
C SER A 237 2.17 -15.10 7.34
N GLY A 238 2.79 -15.10 6.15
CA GLY A 238 2.61 -14.05 5.16
C GLY A 238 1.16 -13.94 4.66
N PHE A 239 0.47 -15.07 4.48
CA PHE A 239 -0.95 -15.08 4.09
C PHE A 239 -1.85 -14.56 5.21
N ALA A 240 -1.53 -14.86 6.47
CA ALA A 240 -2.26 -14.33 7.62
C ALA A 240 -2.25 -12.79 7.65
N VAL A 241 -1.07 -12.19 7.48
CA VAL A 241 -0.91 -10.72 7.42
C VAL A 241 -1.60 -10.15 6.18
N LYS A 242 -1.42 -10.77 5.01
CA LYS A 242 -2.08 -10.37 3.76
C LYS A 242 -3.59 -10.27 3.98
N TRP A 243 -4.22 -11.36 4.42
CA TRP A 243 -5.67 -11.44 4.57
C TRP A 243 -6.22 -10.54 5.68
N LEU A 244 -5.46 -10.27 6.75
CA LEU A 244 -5.84 -9.27 7.75
C LEU A 244 -5.98 -7.88 7.12
N ILE A 245 -4.99 -7.46 6.34
CA ILE A 245 -4.99 -6.15 5.67
C ILE A 245 -6.09 -6.11 4.61
N GLU A 246 -6.28 -7.19 3.85
CA GLU A 246 -7.37 -7.27 2.87
C GLU A 246 -8.75 -7.13 3.51
N ASP A 247 -8.99 -7.76 4.66
CA ASP A 247 -10.27 -7.63 5.37
C ASP A 247 -10.55 -6.17 5.75
N GLN A 248 -9.54 -5.44 6.22
CA GLN A 248 -9.71 -4.02 6.51
C GLN A 248 -9.99 -3.21 5.24
N ILE A 249 -9.25 -3.45 4.15
CA ILE A 249 -9.47 -2.79 2.86
C ILE A 249 -10.87 -3.06 2.32
N LYS A 250 -11.36 -4.31 2.45
CA LYS A 250 -12.71 -4.72 2.07
C LYS A 250 -13.80 -4.15 2.98
N GLY A 251 -13.43 -3.47 4.08
CA GLY A 251 -14.36 -2.75 4.93
C GLY A 251 -14.89 -3.56 6.12
N SER A 252 -14.13 -4.54 6.62
CA SER A 252 -14.48 -5.27 7.84
C SER A 252 -14.79 -4.30 8.98
N THR A 253 -15.99 -4.43 9.57
CA THR A 253 -16.43 -3.61 10.69
C THR A 253 -15.60 -3.85 11.96
N ASP A 254 -14.99 -5.03 12.07
CA ASP A 254 -14.14 -5.41 13.19
C ASP A 254 -12.72 -4.85 13.09
N LEU A 255 -12.34 -4.38 11.91
CA LEU A 255 -11.07 -3.71 11.64
C LEU A 255 -11.28 -2.26 11.21
N ASN A 256 -12.43 -1.67 11.51
CA ASN A 256 -12.73 -0.31 11.07
C ASN A 256 -11.77 0.71 11.73
N TYR A 257 -11.08 1.49 10.89
CA TYR A 257 -10.20 2.59 11.31
C TYR A 257 -10.84 3.97 11.08
N ASP A 258 -11.96 4.04 10.38
CA ASP A 258 -12.58 5.26 9.91
C ASP A 258 -13.88 5.55 10.70
N ALA A 259 -13.88 6.63 11.46
CA ALA A 259 -15.01 7.03 12.29
C ALA A 259 -16.28 7.35 11.46
N THR A 260 -16.13 7.71 10.18
CA THR A 260 -17.27 7.97 9.29
C THR A 260 -18.01 6.68 8.90
N ARG A 261 -17.37 5.52 9.08
CA ARG A 261 -17.91 4.19 8.77
C ARG A 261 -18.42 3.44 10.00
N GLY A 262 -18.46 4.09 11.16
CA GLY A 262 -18.91 3.53 12.43
C GLY A 262 -17.83 3.55 13.50
N THR A 263 -18.02 2.77 14.57
CA THR A 263 -17.05 2.70 15.67
C THR A 263 -15.67 2.28 15.17
N VAL A 264 -14.65 3.06 15.52
CA VAL A 264 -13.25 2.72 15.26
C VAL A 264 -12.83 1.61 16.21
N LYS A 265 -12.51 0.45 15.66
CA LYS A 265 -12.08 -0.74 16.43
C LYS A 265 -10.61 -1.12 16.20
N ALA A 266 -9.94 -0.48 15.23
CA ALA A 266 -8.57 -0.79 14.87
C ALA A 266 -7.81 0.48 14.43
N PRO A 267 -6.46 0.53 14.56
CA PRO A 267 -5.66 1.42 13.73
C PRO A 267 -5.78 1.05 12.24
N TRP A 268 -5.36 1.97 11.38
CA TRP A 268 -5.15 1.68 9.97
C TRP A 268 -3.98 0.69 9.81
N LEU A 269 -4.15 -0.33 8.99
CA LEU A 269 -3.25 -1.47 8.84
C LEU A 269 -2.54 -1.43 7.50
N ALA A 270 -1.24 -1.65 7.50
CA ALA A 270 -0.49 -1.94 6.28
C ALA A 270 0.61 -2.95 6.54
N TRP A 271 1.22 -3.41 5.46
CA TRP A 271 2.48 -4.13 5.55
C TRP A 271 3.56 -3.18 6.08
N GLY A 272 4.34 -3.66 7.04
CA GLY A 272 5.72 -3.23 7.22
C GLY A 272 6.61 -3.89 6.17
N PRO A 273 7.92 -4.04 6.39
CA PRO A 273 8.75 -4.84 5.49
C PRO A 273 8.23 -6.29 5.45
N TYR A 274 8.04 -6.85 4.25
CA TYR A 274 7.81 -8.27 4.08
C TYR A 274 9.14 -9.01 4.24
N LEU A 275 9.22 -9.94 5.19
CA LEU A 275 10.51 -10.46 5.69
C LEU A 275 10.88 -11.84 5.16
N TRP A 276 9.96 -12.57 4.56
CA TRP A 276 10.23 -13.93 4.11
C TRP A 276 10.89 -13.95 2.71
N ALA A 277 11.91 -14.78 2.57
CA ALA A 277 12.54 -15.21 1.31
C ALA A 277 12.92 -16.69 1.44
N ASP A 278 13.11 -17.39 0.33
CA ASP A 278 13.28 -18.85 0.32
C ASP A 278 14.74 -19.28 0.60
N GLY A 279 15.17 -19.10 1.86
CA GLY A 279 16.53 -19.43 2.28
C GLY A 279 17.56 -18.71 1.41
N THR A 280 18.48 -19.45 0.79
CA THR A 280 19.52 -18.87 -0.08
C THR A 280 19.04 -18.57 -1.50
N THR A 281 17.82 -18.94 -1.86
CA THR A 281 17.21 -18.53 -3.14
C THR A 281 16.82 -17.05 -3.04
N PRO A 282 17.40 -16.17 -3.88
CA PRO A 282 17.13 -14.74 -3.79
C PRO A 282 15.68 -14.43 -4.14
N ARG A 283 15.04 -13.61 -3.31
CA ARG A 283 13.82 -12.88 -3.67
C ARG A 283 14.13 -11.87 -4.78
N SER A 284 13.12 -11.37 -5.47
CA SER A 284 13.28 -10.37 -6.55
C SER A 284 14.10 -9.12 -6.19
N ASP A 285 14.18 -8.76 -4.90
CA ASP A 285 15.00 -7.65 -4.38
C ASP A 285 16.36 -8.09 -3.81
N GLY A 286 16.74 -9.35 -4.01
CA GLY A 286 18.01 -9.93 -3.56
C GLY A 286 18.02 -10.44 -2.11
N LEU A 287 16.91 -10.32 -1.36
CA LEU A 287 16.86 -10.84 0.01
C LEU A 287 17.09 -12.36 0.04
N THR A 288 18.01 -12.77 0.91
CA THR A 288 18.33 -14.18 1.20
C THR A 288 18.56 -14.39 2.69
N TRP A 289 18.37 -15.63 3.13
CA TRP A 289 18.56 -16.13 4.48
C TRP A 289 19.50 -17.34 4.45
N ALA A 290 20.73 -17.17 4.93
CA ALA A 290 21.70 -18.25 5.10
C ALA A 290 21.54 -18.87 6.49
N CYS A 291 22.01 -20.12 6.68
CA CYS A 291 21.94 -20.78 7.99
C CYS A 291 22.66 -19.97 9.10
N SER A 292 23.75 -19.29 8.74
CA SER A 292 24.51 -18.41 9.65
C SER A 292 23.74 -17.16 10.09
N ASP A 293 22.63 -16.83 9.45
CA ASP A 293 21.75 -15.75 9.90
C ASP A 293 20.92 -16.15 11.14
N PHE A 294 20.93 -17.43 11.52
CA PHE A 294 20.15 -17.99 12.61
C PHE A 294 21.03 -18.53 13.73
N GLN A 295 20.47 -18.56 14.93
CA GLN A 295 21.05 -19.23 16.08
C GLN A 295 21.05 -20.75 15.85
N SER A 296 21.65 -21.49 16.79
CA SER A 296 21.81 -22.94 16.69
C SER A 296 20.51 -23.75 16.65
N ASP A 297 19.35 -23.13 16.88
CA ASP A 297 18.03 -23.78 16.78
C ASP A 297 17.34 -23.56 15.42
N GLY A 298 17.99 -22.81 14.51
CA GLY A 298 17.50 -22.44 13.19
C GLY A 298 16.21 -21.62 13.19
N THR A 299 15.76 -21.17 14.36
CA THR A 299 14.48 -20.49 14.58
C THR A 299 14.70 -19.03 14.97
N HIS A 300 15.64 -18.77 15.87
CA HIS A 300 15.90 -17.42 16.35
C HIS A 300 16.94 -16.72 15.48
N PRO A 301 16.74 -15.44 15.15
CA PRO A 301 17.70 -14.68 14.35
C PRO A 301 19.01 -14.45 15.13
N PHE A 302 20.15 -14.62 14.48
CA PHE A 302 21.48 -14.35 15.01
C PHE A 302 21.92 -12.90 14.74
N SER A 303 22.91 -12.43 15.50
CA SER A 303 23.56 -11.12 15.33
C SER A 303 25.09 -11.27 15.40
N PRO A 304 25.86 -10.76 14.43
CA PRO A 304 25.36 -10.17 13.18
C PRO A 304 24.75 -11.24 12.26
N GLY A 305 23.66 -10.94 11.57
CA GLY A 305 22.95 -11.88 10.71
C GLY A 305 21.52 -11.45 10.46
N ALA A 306 20.55 -12.30 10.79
CA ALA A 306 19.15 -11.98 10.50
C ALA A 306 18.64 -10.76 11.24
N ARG A 307 19.13 -10.48 12.46
CA ARG A 307 18.68 -9.31 13.23
C ARG A 307 19.01 -8.02 12.50
N GLU A 308 20.21 -7.88 11.95
CA GLU A 308 20.68 -6.69 11.23
C GLU A 308 19.98 -6.53 9.88
N LYS A 309 19.75 -7.65 9.16
CA LYS A 309 18.97 -7.63 7.91
C LYS A 309 17.57 -7.08 8.17
N VAL A 310 16.84 -7.63 9.13
CA VAL A 310 15.48 -7.16 9.48
C VAL A 310 15.52 -5.72 10.00
N ALA A 311 16.47 -5.38 10.88
CA ALA A 311 16.60 -4.04 11.42
C ALA A 311 16.89 -2.99 10.33
N THR A 312 17.71 -3.33 9.33
CA THR A 312 17.99 -2.48 8.17
C THR A 312 16.74 -2.32 7.30
N MET A 313 16.00 -3.40 7.05
CA MET A 313 14.73 -3.34 6.32
C MET A 313 13.70 -2.46 7.05
N LEU A 314 13.62 -2.53 8.38
CA LEU A 314 12.74 -1.66 9.18
C LEU A 314 13.16 -0.18 9.09
N LEU A 315 14.45 0.12 9.24
CA LEU A 315 14.95 1.48 9.12
C LEU A 315 14.69 2.06 7.73
N ASN A 316 14.95 1.28 6.68
CA ASN A 316 14.65 1.67 5.30
C ASN A 316 13.15 1.87 5.08
N PHE A 317 12.30 0.98 5.62
CA PHE A 317 10.85 1.11 5.55
C PHE A 317 10.37 2.40 6.20
N PHE A 318 10.70 2.64 7.47
CA PHE A 318 10.21 3.82 8.18
C PHE A 318 10.77 5.14 7.63
N LYS A 319 11.98 5.11 7.06
CA LYS A 319 12.54 6.27 6.36
C LYS A 319 11.85 6.51 5.02
N ASN A 320 11.30 5.52 4.31
CA ASN A 320 10.91 5.73 2.92
C ASN A 320 9.41 5.55 2.63
N ASP A 321 8.67 4.74 3.40
CA ASP A 321 7.25 4.53 3.15
C ASP A 321 6.46 5.85 3.31
N SER A 322 5.56 6.09 2.35
CA SER A 322 4.72 7.29 2.23
C SER A 322 3.88 7.58 3.49
N THR A 323 3.59 6.55 4.29
CA THR A 323 2.80 6.62 5.52
C THR A 323 3.65 6.67 6.79
N ALA A 324 4.97 6.51 6.67
CA ALA A 324 5.88 6.47 7.81
C ALA A 324 6.78 7.71 7.91
N TRP A 325 7.35 8.13 6.78
CA TRP A 325 8.49 9.04 6.81
C TRP A 325 8.21 10.35 7.52
N ARG A 326 6.98 10.91 7.39
CA ARG A 326 6.59 12.23 7.92
C ARG A 326 6.75 12.36 9.43
N TRP A 327 6.50 11.28 10.17
CA TRP A 327 6.59 11.27 11.63
C TRP A 327 7.85 10.56 12.13
N PHE A 328 8.47 9.71 11.30
CA PHE A 328 9.70 8.99 11.65
C PHE A 328 10.97 9.81 11.42
N VAL A 329 11.07 10.56 10.32
CA VAL A 329 12.26 11.35 9.98
C VAL A 329 12.10 12.83 10.35
N ASN A 330 13.21 13.52 10.59
CA ASN A 330 13.25 14.97 10.62
C ASN A 330 13.17 15.50 9.17
N PRO A 331 12.09 16.24 8.80
CA PRO A 331 11.93 16.74 7.44
C PRO A 331 13.13 17.57 6.95
N GLN A 332 13.80 18.31 7.84
CA GLN A 332 14.95 19.16 7.47
C GLN A 332 16.19 18.38 7.00
N SER A 333 16.28 17.08 7.33
CA SER A 333 17.40 16.21 6.95
C SER A 333 17.14 15.33 5.73
N ARG A 334 15.95 15.45 5.12
CA ARG A 334 15.49 14.55 4.06
C ARG A 334 15.66 15.21 2.68
N THR A 335 16.37 14.54 1.80
CA THR A 335 16.31 14.81 0.35
C THR A 335 15.03 14.23 -0.23
N ASN A 336 14.44 14.87 -1.24
CA ASN A 336 13.19 14.41 -1.81
C ASN A 336 13.46 13.19 -2.72
N PRO A 337 12.95 11.98 -2.42
CA PRO A 337 13.23 10.78 -3.21
C PRO A 337 12.80 10.90 -4.67
N ILE A 338 11.81 11.76 -4.96
CA ILE A 338 11.38 12.01 -6.33
C ILE A 338 12.47 12.58 -7.22
N ASP A 339 13.57 13.09 -6.66
CA ASP A 339 14.72 13.58 -7.42
C ASP A 339 15.63 12.45 -7.92
N GLN A 340 15.52 11.25 -7.37
CA GLN A 340 16.22 10.07 -7.87
C GLN A 340 15.47 9.45 -9.06
N THR A 341 16.20 9.12 -10.12
CA THR A 341 15.64 8.59 -11.37
C THR A 341 14.81 7.33 -11.15
N ASP A 342 15.35 6.35 -10.42
CA ASP A 342 14.70 5.06 -10.20
C ASP A 342 13.37 5.21 -9.42
N PHE A 343 13.38 6.07 -8.39
CA PHE A 343 12.17 6.39 -7.62
C PHE A 343 11.16 7.14 -8.50
N PHE A 344 11.61 8.12 -9.29
CA PHE A 344 10.75 8.87 -10.20
C PHE A 344 10.02 7.94 -11.17
N VAL A 345 10.73 7.04 -11.83
CA VAL A 345 10.14 6.09 -12.79
C VAL A 345 9.18 5.14 -12.08
N ARG A 346 9.58 4.51 -10.96
CA ARG A 346 8.70 3.62 -10.17
C ARG A 346 7.43 4.34 -9.72
N GLN A 347 7.56 5.60 -9.30
CA GLN A 347 6.41 6.40 -8.89
C GLN A 347 5.44 6.67 -10.05
N HIS A 348 5.93 6.80 -11.29
CA HIS A 348 5.07 6.95 -12.47
C HIS A 348 4.31 5.66 -12.80
N TYR A 349 4.96 4.51 -12.70
CA TYR A 349 4.26 3.21 -12.81
C TYR A 349 3.16 3.07 -11.75
N SER A 350 3.44 3.45 -10.50
CA SER A 350 2.44 3.43 -9.43
C SER A 350 1.32 4.45 -9.64
N ASP A 351 1.65 5.67 -10.05
CA ASP A 351 0.69 6.77 -10.19
C ASP A 351 -0.25 6.62 -11.37
N PHE A 352 0.26 6.10 -12.49
CA PHE A 352 -0.47 6.05 -13.75
C PHE A 352 -0.91 4.63 -14.14
N LEU A 353 -0.14 3.59 -13.80
CA LEU A 353 -0.42 2.22 -14.25
C LEU A 353 -0.81 1.27 -13.10
N SER A 354 -0.79 1.73 -11.85
CA SER A 354 -1.16 0.94 -10.66
C SER A 354 -0.41 -0.40 -10.52
N ARG A 355 0.83 -0.45 -11.01
CA ARG A 355 1.72 -1.63 -10.93
C ARG A 355 3.16 -1.24 -10.67
N ASP A 356 3.98 -2.20 -10.27
CA ASP A 356 5.43 -2.06 -10.33
C ASP A 356 5.92 -2.14 -11.79
N PRO A 357 7.06 -1.49 -12.12
CA PRO A 357 7.67 -1.68 -13.42
C PRO A 357 8.17 -3.11 -13.61
N ASP A 358 8.05 -3.62 -14.83
CA ASP A 358 8.83 -4.76 -15.28
C ASP A 358 10.30 -4.37 -15.48
N ALA A 359 11.21 -5.37 -15.45
CA ALA A 359 12.65 -5.14 -15.49
C ALA A 359 13.10 -4.38 -16.75
N SER A 360 12.50 -4.65 -17.91
CA SER A 360 12.77 -3.94 -19.16
C SER A 360 12.28 -2.50 -19.11
N GLY A 361 11.07 -2.27 -18.59
CA GLY A 361 10.46 -0.96 -18.51
C GLY A 361 11.25 0.01 -17.63
N ILE A 362 11.62 -0.40 -16.41
CA ILE A 362 12.42 0.47 -15.54
C ILE A 362 13.80 0.75 -16.15
N ALA A 363 14.47 -0.27 -16.72
CA ALA A 363 15.78 -0.08 -17.33
C ALA A 363 15.73 0.90 -18.52
N PHE A 364 14.67 0.84 -19.34
CA PHE A 364 14.46 1.75 -20.46
C PHE A 364 14.31 3.21 -20.00
N TRP A 365 13.35 3.48 -19.11
CA TRP A 365 13.07 4.84 -18.66
C TRP A 365 14.18 5.44 -17.78
N ASP A 366 14.83 4.61 -16.95
CA ASP A 366 15.99 5.05 -16.18
C ASP A 366 17.13 5.44 -17.11
N SER A 367 17.39 4.64 -18.15
CA SER A 367 18.44 4.92 -19.14
C SER A 367 18.20 6.24 -19.87
N ASP A 368 16.95 6.55 -20.25
CA ASP A 368 16.60 7.80 -20.93
C ASP A 368 16.99 9.02 -20.09
N ILE A 369 16.63 9.03 -18.81
CA ILE A 369 16.95 10.15 -17.90
C ILE A 369 18.45 10.17 -17.57
N ASN A 370 19.05 9.02 -17.25
CA ASN A 370 20.45 8.93 -16.83
C ASN A 370 21.43 9.24 -17.98
N SER A 371 21.00 9.13 -19.24
CA SER A 371 21.79 9.54 -20.41
C SER A 371 22.21 11.02 -20.38
N CYS A 372 21.50 11.86 -19.62
CA CYS A 372 21.80 13.27 -19.44
C CYS A 372 23.04 13.56 -18.56
N GLY A 373 23.57 12.56 -17.86
CA GLY A 373 24.63 12.76 -16.86
C GLY A 373 24.17 13.74 -15.78
N SER A 374 24.91 14.83 -15.56
CA SER A 374 24.58 15.88 -14.59
C SER A 374 23.97 17.15 -15.19
N THR A 375 23.55 17.12 -16.46
CA THR A 375 23.01 18.31 -17.14
C THR A 375 21.54 18.53 -16.74
N GLN A 376 21.27 19.50 -15.87
CA GLN A 376 19.95 19.67 -15.25
C GLN A 376 18.84 19.95 -16.28
N GLU A 377 19.11 20.78 -17.29
CA GLU A 377 18.13 21.09 -18.34
C GLU A 377 17.73 19.84 -19.14
N CYS A 378 18.69 18.95 -19.39
CA CYS A 378 18.44 17.66 -20.05
C CYS A 378 17.61 16.74 -19.15
N ILE A 379 17.93 16.66 -17.86
CA ILE A 379 17.20 15.85 -16.88
C ILE A 379 15.75 16.32 -16.79
N ASP A 380 15.52 17.63 -16.67
CA ASP A 380 14.17 18.21 -16.56
C ASP A 380 13.32 17.88 -17.80
N VAL A 381 13.88 18.03 -19.00
CA VAL A 381 13.18 17.71 -20.26
C VAL A 381 12.89 16.22 -20.36
N ASN A 382 13.85 15.34 -20.05
CA ASN A 382 13.63 13.90 -20.11
C ASN A 382 12.60 13.45 -19.07
N ARG A 383 12.62 14.00 -17.85
CA ARG A 383 11.59 13.71 -16.84
C ARG A 383 10.20 14.13 -17.31
N ILE A 384 10.06 15.29 -17.93
CA ILE A 384 8.78 15.72 -18.52
C ILE A 384 8.32 14.74 -19.62
N ASN A 385 9.23 14.33 -20.51
CA ASN A 385 8.89 13.46 -21.64
C ASN A 385 8.58 12.02 -21.21
N VAL A 386 9.40 11.44 -20.34
CA VAL A 386 9.15 10.12 -19.73
C VAL A 386 7.79 10.15 -19.03
N SER A 387 7.52 11.19 -18.27
CA SER A 387 6.26 11.34 -17.56
C SER A 387 5.04 11.43 -18.50
N ALA A 388 5.14 12.26 -19.54
CA ALA A 388 4.11 12.35 -20.58
C ALA A 388 3.88 11.02 -21.30
N ALA A 389 4.94 10.23 -21.52
CA ALA A 389 4.86 8.95 -22.23
C ALA A 389 3.95 7.93 -21.52
N PHE A 390 3.82 7.98 -20.18
CA PHE A 390 2.86 7.13 -19.46
C PHE A 390 1.42 7.41 -19.91
N PHE A 391 1.02 8.69 -19.99
CA PHE A 391 -0.32 9.06 -20.45
C PHE A 391 -0.56 8.75 -21.92
N LEU A 392 0.49 8.78 -22.74
CA LEU A 392 0.44 8.47 -24.17
C LEU A 392 0.56 6.97 -24.46
N SER A 393 0.94 6.16 -23.48
CA SER A 393 1.11 4.72 -23.64
C SER A 393 -0.20 4.04 -24.04
N ILE A 394 -0.09 2.96 -24.81
CA ILE A 394 -1.23 2.10 -25.13
C ILE A 394 -1.89 1.63 -23.83
N GLU A 395 -1.09 1.28 -22.83
CA GLU A 395 -1.57 0.80 -21.52
C GLU A 395 -2.52 1.81 -20.89
N PHE A 396 -2.11 3.07 -20.72
CA PHE A 396 -2.95 4.09 -20.09
C PHE A 396 -4.13 4.52 -20.97
N GLN A 397 -3.93 4.63 -22.27
CA GLN A 397 -5.00 4.98 -23.21
C GLN A 397 -6.13 3.95 -23.25
N GLN A 398 -5.79 2.68 -23.03
CA GLN A 398 -6.71 1.55 -23.05
C GLN A 398 -7.18 1.12 -21.65
N THR A 399 -6.76 1.81 -20.59
CA THR A 399 -7.19 1.56 -19.20
C THR A 399 -7.77 2.85 -18.60
N GLY A 400 -6.94 3.75 -18.07
CA GLY A 400 -7.37 5.00 -17.43
C GLY A 400 -8.26 5.87 -18.33
N TYR A 401 -7.84 6.19 -19.56
CA TYR A 401 -8.70 6.99 -20.44
C TYR A 401 -9.97 6.29 -20.87
N LEU A 402 -9.94 4.97 -20.90
CA LEU A 402 -11.12 4.21 -21.23
C LEU A 402 -12.15 4.22 -20.09
N VAL A 403 -11.70 4.10 -18.84
CA VAL A 403 -12.54 4.33 -17.66
C VAL A 403 -13.20 5.70 -17.76
N TYR A 404 -12.41 6.75 -17.99
CA TYR A 404 -12.95 8.11 -18.18
C TYR A 404 -14.03 8.15 -19.28
N ARG A 405 -13.77 7.56 -20.46
CA ARG A 405 -14.72 7.56 -21.58
C ARG A 405 -15.99 6.75 -21.29
N MET A 406 -15.90 5.71 -20.47
CA MET A 406 -17.09 4.97 -20.01
C MET A 406 -17.99 5.83 -19.11
N TYR A 407 -17.42 6.61 -18.18
CA TYR A 407 -18.20 7.59 -17.40
C TYR A 407 -18.78 8.68 -18.31
N LYS A 408 -18.02 9.17 -19.28
CA LYS A 408 -18.48 10.16 -20.27
C LYS A 408 -19.68 9.64 -21.07
N ALA A 409 -19.59 8.44 -21.63
CA ALA A 409 -20.67 7.83 -22.40
C ALA A 409 -21.90 7.52 -21.52
N ALA A 410 -21.70 7.11 -20.26
CA ALA A 410 -22.79 6.79 -19.36
C ALA A 410 -23.52 8.03 -18.81
N TYR A 411 -22.81 9.12 -18.52
CA TYR A 411 -23.36 10.22 -17.70
C TYR A 411 -23.20 11.62 -18.31
N GLY A 412 -22.47 11.77 -19.42
CA GLY A 412 -22.22 13.05 -20.04
C GLY A 412 -21.31 13.96 -19.21
N ASN A 413 -21.52 15.27 -19.30
CA ASN A 413 -20.84 16.28 -18.48
C ASN A 413 -21.84 16.84 -17.46
N LEU A 414 -21.36 17.27 -16.28
CA LEU A 414 -22.18 18.11 -15.41
C LEU A 414 -22.12 19.57 -15.90
N PRO A 415 -23.17 20.37 -15.65
CA PRO A 415 -23.13 21.80 -15.96
C PRO A 415 -21.92 22.48 -15.31
N GLY A 416 -21.02 23.03 -16.13
CA GLY A 416 -19.81 23.72 -15.66
C GLY A 416 -18.74 22.81 -15.03
N ALA A 417 -18.79 21.49 -15.24
CA ALA A 417 -17.82 20.54 -14.69
C ALA A 417 -17.31 19.55 -15.74
N PRO A 418 -16.14 18.91 -15.49
CA PRO A 418 -15.69 17.77 -16.28
C PRO A 418 -16.63 16.56 -16.15
N VAL A 419 -16.28 15.47 -16.83
CA VAL A 419 -16.95 14.16 -16.71
C VAL A 419 -17.14 13.78 -15.24
N PRO A 420 -18.31 13.28 -14.83
CA PRO A 420 -18.65 13.05 -13.43
C PRO A 420 -18.08 11.73 -12.90
N VAL A 421 -16.76 11.62 -12.98
CA VAL A 421 -15.92 10.59 -12.36
C VAL A 421 -15.09 11.25 -11.27
N LYS A 422 -15.21 10.77 -10.03
CA LYS A 422 -14.34 11.21 -8.93
C LYS A 422 -13.11 10.32 -8.84
N LEU A 423 -12.04 10.82 -8.22
CA LEU A 423 -10.82 10.07 -7.96
C LEU A 423 -11.11 8.72 -7.27
N ILE A 424 -12.03 8.72 -6.31
CA ILE A 424 -12.40 7.54 -5.53
C ILE A 424 -13.05 6.44 -6.40
N GLU A 425 -13.72 6.84 -7.49
CA GLU A 425 -14.30 5.94 -8.48
C GLU A 425 -13.25 5.53 -9.51
N PHE A 426 -12.44 6.48 -9.98
CA PHE A 426 -11.46 6.28 -11.04
C PHE A 426 -10.36 5.28 -10.68
N LEU A 427 -9.76 5.42 -9.49
CA LEU A 427 -8.59 4.63 -9.10
C LEU A 427 -8.84 3.11 -9.09
N PRO A 428 -9.89 2.58 -8.43
CA PRO A 428 -10.17 1.16 -8.48
C PRO A 428 -10.52 0.67 -9.90
N ASP A 429 -11.28 1.46 -10.67
CA ASP A 429 -11.67 1.10 -12.05
C ASP A 429 -10.45 1.04 -13.00
N ALA A 430 -9.51 1.99 -12.86
CA ALA A 430 -8.26 1.99 -13.62
C ALA A 430 -7.35 0.82 -13.24
N GLN A 431 -7.30 0.48 -11.94
CA GLN A 431 -6.55 -0.67 -11.45
C GLN A 431 -7.13 -2.01 -11.97
N GLU A 432 -8.45 -2.16 -11.96
CA GLU A 432 -9.14 -3.35 -12.50
C GLU A 432 -8.84 -3.51 -13.99
N THR A 433 -9.02 -2.45 -14.77
CA THR A 433 -8.79 -2.50 -16.23
C THR A 433 -7.33 -2.77 -16.59
N GLY A 434 -6.37 -2.27 -15.82
CA GLY A 434 -4.93 -2.48 -16.03
C GLY A 434 -4.34 -3.74 -15.39
N GLN A 435 -5.13 -4.53 -14.67
CA GLN A 435 -4.60 -5.64 -13.88
C GLN A 435 -3.87 -6.68 -14.74
N GLY A 436 -2.57 -6.88 -14.49
CA GLY A 436 -1.74 -7.84 -15.21
C GLY A 436 -1.43 -7.47 -16.66
N VAL A 437 -1.75 -6.25 -17.09
CA VAL A 437 -1.44 -5.76 -18.43
C VAL A 437 -0.01 -5.21 -18.46
N ILE A 438 0.84 -5.82 -19.29
CA ILE A 438 2.17 -5.29 -19.63
C ILE A 438 2.28 -5.34 -21.15
N VAL A 439 2.16 -4.18 -21.79
CA VAL A 439 2.14 -4.08 -23.25
C VAL A 439 3.44 -4.65 -23.83
N GLY A 440 3.31 -5.55 -24.80
CA GLY A 440 4.43 -6.24 -25.45
C GLY A 440 4.78 -7.60 -24.85
N GLN A 441 4.22 -7.97 -23.69
CA GLN A 441 4.35 -9.34 -23.16
C GLN A 441 3.36 -10.29 -23.83
N THR A 442 3.75 -11.54 -24.09
CA THR A 442 2.86 -12.54 -24.71
C THR A 442 1.49 -12.62 -24.02
N GLY A 443 0.42 -12.38 -24.78
CA GLY A 443 -0.97 -12.49 -24.30
C GLY A 443 -1.53 -11.22 -23.64
N TRP A 444 -0.80 -10.11 -23.62
CA TRP A 444 -1.25 -8.86 -22.99
C TRP A 444 -2.56 -8.32 -23.58
N GLU A 445 -2.80 -8.48 -24.89
CA GLU A 445 -4.02 -8.04 -25.56
C GLU A 445 -5.25 -8.80 -25.04
N THR A 446 -5.13 -10.11 -24.85
CA THR A 446 -6.20 -10.96 -24.31
C THR A 446 -6.49 -10.61 -22.85
N THR A 447 -5.45 -10.41 -22.04
CA THR A 447 -5.61 -9.96 -20.64
C THR A 447 -6.34 -8.62 -20.58
N LEU A 448 -5.90 -7.64 -21.38
CA LEU A 448 -6.52 -6.33 -21.45
C LEU A 448 -7.99 -6.43 -21.89
N GLU A 449 -8.29 -7.21 -22.92
CA GLU A 449 -9.67 -7.39 -23.41
C GLU A 449 -10.57 -8.04 -22.35
N ASN A 450 -10.09 -9.08 -21.67
CA ASN A 450 -10.82 -9.71 -20.58
C ASN A 450 -11.12 -8.71 -19.45
N ASN A 451 -10.14 -7.90 -19.06
CA ASN A 451 -10.31 -6.88 -18.03
C ASN A 451 -11.34 -5.82 -18.44
N LYS A 452 -11.31 -5.37 -19.70
CA LYS A 452 -12.29 -4.40 -20.24
C LYS A 452 -13.71 -4.95 -20.22
N GLN A 453 -13.88 -6.23 -20.57
CA GLN A 453 -15.18 -6.90 -20.53
C GLN A 453 -15.70 -7.04 -19.10
N ALA A 454 -14.85 -7.48 -18.16
CA ALA A 454 -15.19 -7.59 -16.75
C ALA A 454 -15.60 -6.24 -16.15
N PHE A 455 -14.78 -5.20 -16.36
CA PHE A 455 -15.08 -3.84 -15.92
C PHE A 455 -16.40 -3.33 -16.51
N ALA A 456 -16.64 -3.53 -17.80
CA ALA A 456 -17.88 -3.08 -18.41
C ALA A 456 -19.13 -3.78 -17.87
N LEU A 457 -19.00 -5.09 -17.60
CA LEU A 457 -20.07 -5.89 -17.02
C LEU A 457 -20.37 -5.43 -15.58
N ASP A 458 -19.35 -5.19 -14.76
CA ASP A 458 -19.53 -4.62 -13.42
C ASP A 458 -20.17 -3.22 -13.50
N PHE A 459 -19.61 -2.35 -14.34
CA PHE A 459 -20.04 -0.96 -14.46
C PHE A 459 -21.54 -0.82 -14.77
N VAL A 460 -22.07 -1.61 -15.71
CA VAL A 460 -23.50 -1.52 -16.08
C VAL A 460 -24.45 -2.10 -15.03
N GLN A 461 -23.94 -2.84 -14.05
CA GLN A 461 -24.71 -3.37 -12.92
C GLN A 461 -24.71 -2.43 -11.71
N ARG A 462 -23.86 -1.40 -11.70
CA ARG A 462 -23.80 -0.42 -10.60
C ARG A 462 -25.13 0.31 -10.48
N ALA A 463 -25.56 0.58 -9.24
CA ALA A 463 -26.83 1.24 -8.94
C ALA A 463 -26.99 2.59 -9.69
N ARG A 464 -25.91 3.37 -9.80
CA ARG A 464 -25.89 4.65 -10.54
C ARG A 464 -26.18 4.46 -12.04
N PHE A 465 -25.64 3.41 -12.66
CA PHE A 465 -25.89 3.10 -14.06
C PHE A 465 -27.31 2.55 -14.27
N ALA A 466 -27.74 1.62 -13.42
CA ALA A 466 -29.08 1.05 -13.46
C ALA A 466 -30.18 2.11 -13.30
N ALA A 467 -29.94 3.12 -12.45
CA ALA A 467 -30.85 4.26 -12.28
C ALA A 467 -30.89 5.18 -13.51
N ALA A 468 -29.75 5.44 -14.15
CA ALA A 468 -29.67 6.26 -15.35
C ALA A 468 -30.24 5.57 -16.60
N PHE A 469 -30.17 4.23 -16.65
CA PHE A 469 -30.63 3.42 -17.78
C PHE A 469 -31.59 2.32 -17.33
N PRO A 470 -32.88 2.62 -17.08
CA PRO A 470 -33.86 1.60 -16.73
C PRO A 470 -33.91 0.48 -17.78
N THR A 471 -34.04 -0.77 -17.35
CA THR A 471 -34.02 -1.91 -18.28
C THR A 471 -35.24 -1.93 -19.23
N SER A 472 -36.27 -1.15 -18.93
CA SER A 472 -37.44 -0.90 -19.79
C SER A 472 -37.15 -0.05 -21.02
N LEU A 473 -35.96 0.57 -21.13
CA LEU A 473 -35.56 1.30 -22.34
C LEU A 473 -35.45 0.34 -23.53
N THR A 474 -35.85 0.80 -24.71
CA THR A 474 -35.53 0.11 -25.97
C THR A 474 -34.03 0.24 -26.28
N PRO A 475 -33.41 -0.69 -27.03
CA PRO A 475 -32.01 -0.56 -27.44
C PRO A 475 -31.69 0.77 -28.15
N VAL A 476 -32.61 1.27 -28.98
CA VAL A 476 -32.46 2.56 -29.67
C VAL A 476 -32.38 3.72 -28.68
N GLN A 477 -33.28 3.77 -27.70
CA GLN A 477 -33.27 4.82 -26.67
C GLN A 477 -32.00 4.76 -25.82
N PHE A 478 -31.59 3.55 -25.42
CA PHE A 478 -30.37 3.33 -24.65
C PHE A 478 -29.13 3.82 -25.41
N VAL A 479 -28.94 3.36 -26.65
CA VAL A 479 -27.78 3.73 -27.47
C VAL A 479 -27.78 5.23 -27.81
N ASN A 480 -28.91 5.80 -28.20
CA ASN A 480 -28.99 7.24 -28.49
C ASN A 480 -28.64 8.09 -27.28
N THR A 481 -29.03 7.66 -26.08
CA THR A 481 -28.66 8.34 -24.83
C THR A 481 -27.14 8.28 -24.59
N LEU A 482 -26.50 7.13 -24.83
CA LEU A 482 -25.05 6.99 -24.72
C LEU A 482 -24.29 7.92 -25.69
N PHE A 483 -24.71 7.97 -26.95
CA PHE A 483 -24.10 8.87 -27.95
C PHE A 483 -24.33 10.36 -27.60
N ALA A 484 -25.54 10.71 -27.15
CA ALA A 484 -25.85 12.06 -26.70
C ALA A 484 -24.97 12.48 -25.52
N ASN A 485 -24.82 11.63 -24.51
CA ASN A 485 -23.91 11.87 -23.37
C ASN A 485 -22.46 12.03 -23.81
N ALA A 486 -22.02 11.20 -24.76
CA ALA A 486 -20.70 11.27 -25.36
C ALA A 486 -20.45 12.57 -26.15
N GLY A 487 -21.50 13.36 -26.46
CA GLY A 487 -21.38 14.57 -27.28
C GLY A 487 -21.14 14.25 -28.76
N MET A 488 -21.37 13.01 -29.17
CA MET A 488 -21.24 12.57 -30.55
C MET A 488 -22.62 12.56 -31.21
N GLY A 489 -22.75 13.24 -32.36
CA GLY A 489 -23.90 13.02 -33.23
C GLY A 489 -23.90 11.55 -33.69
N PRO A 490 -25.06 10.90 -33.87
CA PRO A 490 -25.11 9.50 -34.25
C PRO A 490 -24.52 9.34 -35.66
N SER A 491 -23.30 8.79 -35.75
CA SER A 491 -22.86 8.17 -37.00
C SER A 491 -23.81 6.99 -37.25
N PRO A 492 -24.55 6.95 -38.37
CA PRO A 492 -25.55 5.90 -38.60
C PRO A 492 -24.97 4.48 -38.47
N SER A 493 -23.69 4.28 -38.84
CA SER A 493 -23.01 2.98 -38.71
C SER A 493 -22.73 2.58 -37.26
N ASP A 494 -22.24 3.52 -36.45
CA ASP A 494 -21.78 3.23 -35.09
C ASP A 494 -22.97 3.03 -34.15
N SER A 495 -24.01 3.85 -34.30
CA SER A 495 -25.26 3.66 -33.57
C SER A 495 -25.95 2.34 -33.96
N ALA A 496 -25.96 1.98 -35.25
CA ALA A 496 -26.50 0.69 -35.68
C ALA A 496 -25.71 -0.49 -35.09
N ALA A 497 -24.38 -0.43 -35.08
CA ALA A 497 -23.54 -1.48 -34.50
C ALA A 497 -23.79 -1.65 -32.99
N ALA A 498 -23.94 -0.55 -32.24
CA ALA A 498 -24.26 -0.60 -30.82
C ALA A 498 -25.69 -1.10 -30.53
N ILE A 499 -26.67 -0.78 -31.39
CA ILE A 499 -28.04 -1.30 -31.28
C ILE A 499 -28.05 -2.82 -31.55
N ASN A 500 -27.26 -3.28 -32.53
CA ASN A 500 -27.18 -4.68 -32.92
C ASN A 500 -26.62 -5.59 -31.82
N GLU A 501 -25.95 -5.03 -30.79
CA GLU A 501 -25.51 -5.81 -29.61
C GLU A 501 -26.66 -6.47 -28.85
N PHE A 502 -27.88 -5.94 -29.01
CA PHE A 502 -29.09 -6.45 -28.37
C PHE A 502 -29.83 -7.50 -29.22
N GLY A 503 -29.34 -7.84 -30.43
CA GLY A 503 -29.89 -8.94 -31.24
C GLY A 503 -31.38 -8.82 -31.59
N GLY A 504 -31.91 -7.59 -31.70
CA GLY A 504 -33.34 -7.35 -31.98
C GLY A 504 -34.24 -7.40 -30.74
N ALA A 505 -33.69 -7.45 -29.52
CA ALA A 505 -34.48 -7.35 -28.29
C ALA A 505 -35.27 -6.04 -28.23
N THR A 506 -36.43 -6.07 -27.57
CA THR A 506 -37.29 -4.89 -27.40
C THR A 506 -36.97 -4.07 -26.15
N SER A 507 -36.09 -4.59 -25.28
CA SER A 507 -35.69 -3.98 -24.01
C SER A 507 -34.19 -4.12 -23.78
N THR A 508 -33.66 -3.46 -22.75
CA THR A 508 -32.25 -3.52 -22.35
C THR A 508 -32.05 -4.33 -21.07
N ASN A 509 -32.79 -5.43 -20.91
CA ASN A 509 -32.62 -6.37 -19.79
C ASN A 509 -31.33 -7.22 -19.90
N ASP A 510 -30.79 -7.42 -21.11
CA ASP A 510 -29.53 -8.14 -21.30
C ASP A 510 -28.34 -7.31 -20.82
N VAL A 511 -27.79 -7.68 -19.66
CA VAL A 511 -26.65 -7.03 -19.02
C VAL A 511 -25.40 -7.07 -19.90
N ALA A 512 -25.14 -8.19 -20.58
CA ALA A 512 -23.98 -8.34 -21.43
C ALA A 512 -24.10 -7.46 -22.69
N ALA A 513 -25.28 -7.34 -23.28
CA ALA A 513 -25.53 -6.43 -24.39
C ALA A 513 -25.36 -4.95 -23.99
N ARG A 514 -25.84 -4.55 -22.80
CA ARG A 514 -25.60 -3.19 -22.26
C ARG A 514 -24.11 -2.89 -22.14
N ALA A 515 -23.35 -3.84 -21.58
CA ALA A 515 -21.90 -3.70 -21.43
C ALA A 515 -21.21 -3.52 -22.80
N ARG A 516 -21.49 -4.39 -23.77
CA ARG A 516 -20.91 -4.30 -25.13
C ARG A 516 -21.32 -3.01 -25.86
N ALA A 517 -22.58 -2.58 -25.75
CA ALA A 517 -23.04 -1.34 -26.35
C ALA A 517 -22.36 -0.10 -25.73
N LEU A 518 -22.23 -0.04 -24.40
CA LEU A 518 -21.47 1.01 -23.71
C LEU A 518 -19.99 1.03 -24.12
N ARG A 519 -19.37 -0.16 -24.22
CA ARG A 519 -17.99 -0.31 -24.70
C ARG A 519 -17.79 0.25 -26.08
N ARG A 520 -18.67 -0.07 -27.04
CA ARG A 520 -18.58 0.45 -28.42
C ARG A 520 -18.56 1.97 -28.47
N VAL A 521 -19.36 2.64 -27.63
CA VAL A 521 -19.37 4.11 -27.56
C VAL A 521 -18.09 4.63 -26.91
N ALA A 522 -17.64 4.02 -25.82
CA ALA A 522 -16.43 4.44 -25.09
C ALA A 522 -15.11 4.20 -25.85
N ASP A 523 -15.06 3.19 -26.72
CA ASP A 523 -13.91 2.88 -27.59
C ASP A 523 -13.94 3.63 -28.94
N ASN A 524 -15.00 4.40 -29.20
CA ASN A 524 -15.12 5.13 -30.46
C ASN A 524 -13.95 6.13 -30.62
N SER A 525 -13.30 6.10 -31.79
CA SER A 525 -12.12 6.93 -32.05
C SER A 525 -12.43 8.42 -32.04
N ILE A 526 -13.64 8.83 -32.43
CA ILE A 526 -14.09 10.22 -32.36
C ILE A 526 -14.16 10.67 -30.90
N LEU A 527 -14.79 9.88 -30.03
CA LEU A 527 -14.85 10.18 -28.59
C LEU A 527 -13.45 10.25 -27.99
N SER A 528 -12.59 9.30 -28.35
CA SER A 528 -11.20 9.27 -27.88
C SER A 528 -10.46 10.56 -28.22
N GLN A 529 -10.57 11.04 -29.46
CA GLN A 529 -9.94 12.28 -29.90
C GLN A 529 -10.55 13.52 -29.24
N GLN A 530 -11.89 13.60 -29.16
CA GLN A 530 -12.61 14.75 -28.61
C GLN A 530 -12.33 14.95 -27.11
N GLU A 531 -12.18 13.86 -26.37
CA GLU A 531 -12.02 13.89 -24.92
C GLU A 531 -10.57 13.85 -24.44
N PHE A 532 -9.61 13.60 -25.34
CA PHE A 532 -8.20 13.41 -24.97
C PHE A 532 -7.67 14.53 -24.07
N ASN A 533 -7.82 15.80 -24.49
CA ASN A 533 -7.28 16.94 -23.72
C ASN A 533 -7.96 17.08 -22.35
N ARG A 534 -9.28 16.87 -22.25
CA ARG A 534 -10.02 16.96 -20.98
C ARG A 534 -9.61 15.86 -20.03
N ALA A 535 -9.54 14.63 -20.54
CA ALA A 535 -9.07 13.48 -19.78
C ALA A 535 -7.62 13.70 -19.34
N PHE A 536 -6.73 14.14 -20.23
CA PHE A 536 -5.31 14.36 -19.92
C PHE A 536 -5.11 15.37 -18.79
N VAL A 537 -5.86 16.48 -18.78
CA VAL A 537 -5.84 17.44 -17.66
C VAL A 537 -6.36 16.80 -16.37
N LEU A 538 -7.49 16.09 -16.42
CA LEU A 538 -8.04 15.43 -15.23
C LEU A 538 -7.05 14.42 -14.63
N MET A 539 -6.34 13.68 -15.48
CA MET A 539 -5.36 12.69 -15.02
C MET A 539 -4.11 13.33 -14.39
N GLN A 540 -3.83 14.61 -14.64
CA GLN A 540 -2.81 15.32 -13.87
C GLN A 540 -3.21 15.44 -12.38
N TYR A 541 -4.47 15.80 -12.12
CA TYR A 541 -5.00 15.89 -10.76
C TYR A 541 -5.06 14.51 -10.09
N PHE A 542 -5.53 13.50 -10.81
CA PHE A 542 -5.70 12.16 -10.25
C PHE A 542 -4.37 11.43 -10.00
N GLY A 543 -3.41 11.56 -10.92
CA GLY A 543 -2.13 10.87 -10.81
C GLY A 543 -1.13 11.60 -9.92
N TYR A 544 -0.88 12.89 -10.15
CA TYR A 544 0.10 13.65 -9.34
C TYR A 544 -0.48 14.10 -8.01
N LEU A 545 -1.65 14.75 -8.02
CA LEU A 545 -2.15 15.44 -6.83
C LEU A 545 -2.97 14.52 -5.92
N ARG A 546 -3.45 13.39 -6.44
CA ARG A 546 -4.31 12.43 -5.73
C ARG A 546 -5.55 13.11 -5.09
N ARG A 547 -6.18 14.03 -5.82
CA ARG A 547 -7.44 14.70 -5.43
C ARG A 547 -8.34 15.00 -6.63
N ASN A 548 -9.62 15.30 -6.39
CA ASN A 548 -10.45 15.89 -7.45
C ASN A 548 -10.01 17.33 -7.73
N PRO A 549 -10.18 17.85 -8.96
CA PRO A 549 -9.80 19.23 -9.26
C PRO A 549 -10.44 20.27 -8.35
N SER A 550 -11.69 20.03 -7.93
CA SER A 550 -12.46 20.90 -7.04
C SER A 550 -12.23 20.66 -5.54
N ASP A 551 -11.42 19.68 -5.16
CA ASP A 551 -11.10 19.45 -3.75
C ASP A 551 -10.03 20.45 -3.27
N PRO A 552 -9.95 20.76 -1.96
CA PRO A 552 -8.84 21.51 -1.39
C PRO A 552 -7.47 20.97 -1.85
N PRO A 553 -6.47 21.83 -2.11
CA PRO A 553 -6.40 23.25 -1.77
C PRO A 553 -7.03 24.22 -2.79
N GLU A 554 -7.89 23.76 -3.72
CA GLU A 554 -8.62 24.65 -4.63
C GLU A 554 -9.42 25.71 -3.83
N PRO A 555 -9.10 27.01 -3.92
CA PRO A 555 -9.63 28.03 -3.00
C PRO A 555 -11.15 28.19 -3.06
N THR A 556 -11.72 28.04 -4.25
CA THR A 556 -13.15 28.24 -4.55
C THR A 556 -13.93 26.92 -4.56
N LEU A 557 -13.26 25.78 -4.36
CA LEU A 557 -13.86 24.44 -4.46
C LEU A 557 -14.63 24.22 -5.77
N ASP A 558 -14.17 24.82 -6.86
CA ASP A 558 -14.74 24.75 -8.20
C ASP A 558 -13.74 24.17 -9.21
N TYR A 559 -13.95 24.40 -10.50
CA TYR A 559 -13.11 23.84 -11.57
C TYR A 559 -12.18 24.87 -12.22
N GLN A 560 -11.96 26.04 -11.62
CA GLN A 560 -11.16 27.10 -12.24
C GLN A 560 -9.74 26.66 -12.58
N GLY A 561 -9.05 25.94 -11.68
CA GLY A 561 -7.74 25.37 -11.97
C GLY A 561 -7.77 24.38 -13.13
N PHE A 562 -8.80 23.52 -13.20
CA PHE A 562 -8.97 22.58 -14.31
C PHE A 562 -9.21 23.31 -15.64
N ASP A 563 -10.10 24.29 -15.64
CA ASP A 563 -10.46 25.08 -16.83
C ASP A 563 -9.28 25.91 -17.32
N PHE A 564 -8.49 26.49 -16.41
CA PHE A 564 -7.25 27.19 -16.75
C PHE A 564 -6.30 26.28 -17.55
N TRP A 565 -6.03 25.08 -17.03
CA TRP A 565 -5.12 24.13 -17.66
C TRP A 565 -5.67 23.61 -18.99
N LEU A 566 -6.98 23.32 -19.06
CA LEU A 566 -7.63 22.90 -20.30
C LEU A 566 -7.57 23.99 -21.37
N ASN A 567 -7.84 25.25 -21.01
CA ASN A 567 -7.77 26.38 -21.92
C ASN A 567 -6.34 26.62 -22.41
N LYS A 568 -5.35 26.57 -21.50
CA LYS A 568 -3.93 26.69 -21.86
C LYS A 568 -3.52 25.59 -22.83
N LEU A 569 -3.83 24.33 -22.53
CA LEU A 569 -3.54 23.19 -23.41
C LEU A 569 -4.19 23.35 -24.79
N THR A 570 -5.46 23.75 -24.83
CA THR A 570 -6.21 23.94 -26.07
C THR A 570 -5.64 25.09 -26.91
N SER A 571 -5.19 26.19 -26.28
CA SER A 571 -4.56 27.32 -26.99
C SER A 571 -3.26 26.96 -27.69
N PHE A 572 -2.57 25.91 -27.23
CA PHE A 572 -1.38 25.33 -27.86
C PHE A 572 -1.69 24.08 -28.71
N GLY A 573 -2.95 23.88 -29.10
CA GLY A 573 -3.37 22.77 -29.98
C GLY A 573 -3.17 21.38 -29.36
N GLY A 574 -3.20 21.25 -28.04
CA GLY A 574 -2.93 19.99 -27.34
C GLY A 574 -1.45 19.70 -27.10
N ASN A 575 -0.54 20.61 -27.48
CA ASN A 575 0.89 20.43 -27.23
C ASN A 575 1.21 20.64 -25.74
N TYR A 576 1.41 19.55 -25.01
CA TYR A 576 1.67 19.56 -23.56
C TYR A 576 3.01 20.22 -23.19
N ILE A 577 3.99 20.24 -24.09
CA ILE A 577 5.29 20.87 -23.87
C ILE A 577 5.13 22.39 -23.88
N ASN A 578 4.51 22.93 -24.94
CA ASN A 578 4.28 24.38 -25.07
C ASN A 578 3.28 24.89 -24.00
N ALA A 579 2.29 24.07 -23.63
CA ALA A 579 1.39 24.37 -22.53
C ALA A 579 2.04 24.22 -21.14
N GLU A 580 3.25 23.65 -21.07
CA GLU A 580 3.98 23.30 -19.84
C GLU A 580 3.16 22.45 -18.86
N MET A 581 2.22 21.65 -19.38
CA MET A 581 1.25 20.91 -18.56
C MET A 581 1.96 19.98 -17.58
N VAL A 582 2.64 18.96 -18.11
CA VAL A 582 3.32 17.94 -17.30
C VAL A 582 4.41 18.57 -16.43
N LYS A 583 5.13 19.55 -16.97
CA LYS A 583 6.15 20.33 -16.24
C LYS A 583 5.59 20.95 -14.97
N ALA A 584 4.41 21.59 -15.05
CA ALA A 584 3.81 22.26 -13.91
C ALA A 584 3.41 21.29 -12.80
N PHE A 585 2.87 20.11 -13.14
CA PHE A 585 2.43 19.13 -12.15
C PHE A 585 3.60 18.34 -11.55
N VAL A 586 4.55 17.88 -12.37
CA VAL A 586 5.77 17.17 -11.91
C VAL A 586 6.61 18.04 -10.95
N ASN A 587 6.67 19.34 -11.20
CA ASN A 587 7.42 20.27 -10.34
C ASN A 587 6.58 20.93 -9.26
N SER A 588 5.28 20.62 -9.18
CA SER A 588 4.40 21.24 -8.19
C SER A 588 4.83 20.89 -6.76
N THR A 589 4.72 21.87 -5.87
CA THR A 589 4.94 21.66 -4.44
C THR A 589 4.06 20.54 -3.89
N GLU A 590 2.80 20.48 -4.33
CA GLU A 590 1.83 19.46 -3.91
C GLU A 590 2.28 18.04 -4.27
N TYR A 591 2.77 17.81 -5.51
CA TYR A 591 3.32 16.51 -5.91
C TYR A 591 4.59 16.17 -5.13
N ARG A 592 5.57 17.08 -5.09
CA ARG A 592 6.86 16.84 -4.43
C ARG A 592 6.69 16.56 -2.92
N GLN A 593 5.76 17.26 -2.26
CA GLN A 593 5.45 17.06 -0.84
C GLN A 593 4.85 15.70 -0.49
N ARG A 594 4.48 14.88 -1.49
CA ARG A 594 4.09 13.49 -1.26
C ARG A 594 5.28 12.66 -0.73
N PHE A 595 6.51 12.97 -1.14
CA PHE A 595 7.67 12.11 -0.96
C PHE A 595 8.75 12.68 -0.03
N GLY A 596 8.83 14.01 0.08
CA GLY A 596 9.78 14.70 0.94
C GLY A 596 9.45 16.19 1.04
N PRO A 597 10.22 16.97 1.82
CA PRO A 597 10.08 18.43 1.87
C PRO A 597 10.27 19.10 0.50
#